data_AF-A0A1M5P6W1-F1
#
_entry.id   AF-A0A1M5P6W1-F1
#
_cell.length_a   1.000
_cell.length_b   1.000
_cell.length_c   1.000
_cell.angle_alpha   90.00
_cell.angle_beta   90.00
_cell.angle_gamma   90.00
#
_symmetry.space_group_name_H-M   'P 1'
#
loop_
_entity.id
_entity.type
_entity.pdbx_description
1 polymer ?
#
loop_
_entity_poly.entity_id
_entity_poly.type
_entity_poly.pdbx_seq_one_letter_code
_entity_poly.pdbx_strand_id
1 'polypeptide(L)'
;METIKELEQKIINFTAKILEEYPELSKYISEMPANNSEDEKIKIENFEKYYQSLRDVVHQYSQTHDGNIQLSDNKNAKYADLQIYPAEEDIYQQFTKEADLNPENISKNKTPYETVDGTNKKDFQDTMTGSDLDVPGSELDDQQESIGSEDEENNYYSLGGDNHNDLDEDKA
;
A
#
# COMPACT_ATOMS: atom_id res chain seq x y z
N MET A 1 -11.56 -19.43 -35.37
CA MET A 1 -11.27 -19.62 -33.94
C MET A 1 -10.20 -18.61 -33.61
N GLU A 2 -10.41 -17.82 -32.56
CA GLU A 2 -9.35 -16.94 -32.07
C GLU A 2 -8.19 -17.82 -31.57
N THR A 3 -6.98 -17.36 -31.82
CA THR A 3 -5.78 -18.03 -31.33
C THR A 3 -5.59 -17.73 -29.84
N ILE A 4 -4.91 -18.63 -29.13
CA ILE A 4 -4.59 -18.44 -27.70
C ILE A 4 -3.91 -17.08 -27.47
N LYS A 5 -2.95 -16.72 -28.33
CA LYS A 5 -2.23 -15.44 -28.26
C LYS A 5 -3.15 -14.23 -28.41
N GLU A 6 -4.12 -14.28 -29.32
CA GLU A 6 -5.09 -13.18 -29.48
C GLU A 6 -5.95 -13.01 -28.23
N LEU A 7 -6.34 -14.12 -27.59
CA LEU A 7 -7.15 -14.11 -26.39
C LEU A 7 -6.37 -13.60 -25.18
N GLU A 8 -5.11 -14.00 -25.03
CA GLU A 8 -4.20 -13.48 -24.01
C GLU A 8 -3.99 -11.97 -24.17
N GLN A 9 -3.76 -11.49 -25.40
CA GLN A 9 -3.62 -10.04 -25.67
C GLN A 9 -4.89 -9.27 -25.34
N LYS A 10 -6.07 -9.82 -25.67
CA LYS A 10 -7.35 -9.20 -25.29
C LYS A 10 -7.52 -9.11 -23.79
N ILE A 11 -7.18 -10.17 -23.06
CA ILE A 11 -7.23 -10.20 -21.60
C ILE A 11 -6.31 -9.12 -21.02
N ILE A 12 -5.05 -9.07 -21.46
CA ILE A 12 -4.06 -8.08 -20.98
C ILE A 12 -4.53 -6.65 -21.26
N ASN A 13 -5.01 -6.37 -22.47
CA ASN A 13 -5.49 -5.03 -22.82
C ASN A 13 -6.73 -4.65 -22.01
N PHE A 14 -7.62 -5.61 -21.74
CA PHE A 14 -8.83 -5.37 -20.97
C PHE A 14 -8.52 -5.16 -19.48
N THR A 15 -7.63 -5.95 -18.90
CA THR A 15 -7.19 -5.76 -17.50
C THR A 15 -6.43 -4.44 -17.34
N ALA A 16 -5.57 -4.07 -18.28
CA ALA A 16 -4.92 -2.76 -18.29
C ALA A 16 -5.93 -1.61 -18.32
N LYS A 17 -6.96 -1.73 -19.18
CA LYS A 17 -8.04 -0.76 -19.25
C LYS A 17 -8.83 -0.66 -17.94
N ILE A 18 -9.09 -1.79 -17.27
CA ILE A 18 -9.76 -1.79 -15.97
C ILE A 18 -8.90 -1.07 -14.92
N LEU A 19 -7.59 -1.32 -14.89
CA LEU A 19 -6.70 -0.64 -13.94
C LEU A 19 -6.62 0.87 -14.16
N GLU A 20 -6.76 1.33 -15.41
CA GLU A 20 -6.72 2.75 -15.77
C GLU A 20 -8.05 3.46 -15.51
N GLU A 21 -9.18 2.86 -15.93
CA GLU A 21 -10.50 3.50 -15.87
C GLU A 21 -11.28 3.17 -14.59
N TYR A 22 -10.99 2.05 -13.94
CA TYR A 22 -11.73 1.52 -12.77
C TYR A 22 -10.77 0.86 -11.76
N PRO A 23 -9.79 1.59 -11.20
CA PRO A 23 -8.76 1.03 -10.31
C PRO A 23 -9.33 0.29 -9.09
N GLU A 24 -10.52 0.66 -8.62
CA GLU A 24 -11.27 -0.01 -7.55
C GLU A 24 -11.64 -1.47 -7.87
N LEU A 25 -11.79 -1.80 -9.15
CA LEU A 25 -12.10 -3.16 -9.60
C LEU A 25 -10.89 -4.09 -9.54
N SER A 26 -9.68 -3.56 -9.39
CA SER A 26 -8.44 -4.34 -9.27
C SER A 26 -8.52 -5.42 -8.17
N LYS A 27 -9.19 -5.12 -7.06
CA LYS A 27 -9.39 -6.05 -5.93
C LYS A 27 -10.21 -7.29 -6.30
N TYR A 28 -11.06 -7.19 -7.32
CA TYR A 28 -11.96 -8.25 -7.77
C TYR A 28 -11.41 -9.01 -8.97
N ILE A 29 -10.33 -8.52 -9.60
CA ILE A 29 -9.65 -9.22 -10.69
C ILE A 29 -8.74 -10.29 -10.08
N SER A 30 -9.09 -11.56 -10.29
CA SER A 30 -8.21 -12.68 -9.95
C SER A 30 -7.04 -12.75 -10.93
N GLU A 31 -5.90 -13.30 -10.49
CA GLU A 31 -4.73 -13.51 -11.34
C GLU A 31 -5.09 -14.29 -12.62
N MET A 32 -4.41 -13.95 -13.71
CA MET A 32 -4.60 -14.62 -15.00
C MET A 32 -4.40 -16.13 -14.83
N PRO A 33 -5.34 -16.98 -15.28
CA PRO A 33 -5.24 -18.41 -15.06
C PRO A 33 -3.98 -18.98 -15.71
N ALA A 34 -3.19 -19.73 -14.93
CA ALA A 34 -1.96 -20.33 -15.42
C ALA A 34 -2.26 -21.38 -16.49
N ASN A 35 -1.46 -21.37 -17.56
CA ASN A 35 -1.54 -22.27 -18.72
C ASN A 35 -1.02 -23.70 -18.42
N ASN A 36 -1.48 -24.31 -17.33
CA ASN A 36 -0.96 -25.60 -16.84
C ASN A 36 -1.55 -26.84 -17.54
N SER A 37 -2.57 -26.68 -18.39
CA SER A 37 -3.14 -27.79 -19.15
C SER A 37 -2.32 -28.08 -20.41
N GLU A 38 -2.22 -29.33 -20.85
CA GLU A 38 -1.57 -29.67 -22.13
C GLU A 38 -2.52 -29.51 -23.33
N ASP A 39 -3.83 -29.56 -23.09
CA ASP A 39 -4.87 -29.47 -24.13
C ASP A 39 -5.17 -28.02 -24.54
N GLU A 40 -4.88 -27.69 -25.81
CA GLU A 40 -5.13 -26.36 -26.38
C GLU A 40 -6.61 -25.93 -26.29
N LYS A 41 -7.54 -26.87 -26.43
CA LYS A 41 -8.98 -26.59 -26.37
C LYS A 41 -9.41 -26.16 -24.96
N ILE A 42 -8.83 -26.78 -23.94
CA ILE A 42 -9.10 -26.46 -22.54
C ILE A 42 -8.52 -25.08 -22.19
N LYS A 43 -7.34 -24.73 -22.74
CA LYS A 43 -6.76 -23.38 -22.58
C LYS A 43 -7.66 -22.29 -23.15
N ILE A 44 -8.14 -22.49 -24.38
CA ILE A 44 -9.04 -21.54 -25.04
C ILE A 44 -10.31 -21.36 -24.21
N GLU A 45 -10.93 -22.46 -23.76
CA GLU A 45 -12.14 -22.41 -22.93
C GLU A 45 -11.91 -21.69 -21.59
N ASN A 46 -10.77 -21.93 -20.93
CA ASN A 46 -10.43 -21.28 -19.67
C ASN A 46 -10.22 -19.76 -19.84
N PHE A 47 -9.53 -19.35 -20.90
CA PHE A 47 -9.33 -17.93 -21.19
C PHE A 47 -10.61 -17.22 -21.61
N GLU A 48 -11.47 -17.88 -22.37
CA GLU A 48 -12.80 -17.34 -22.70
C GLU A 48 -13.63 -17.13 -21.43
N LYS A 49 -13.66 -18.11 -20.52
CA LYS A 49 -14.36 -17.99 -19.23
C LYS A 49 -13.82 -16.85 -18.39
N TYR A 50 -12.49 -16.72 -18.29
CA TYR A 50 -11.86 -15.63 -17.55
C TYR A 50 -12.18 -14.26 -18.16
N TYR A 51 -12.12 -14.14 -19.49
CA TYR A 51 -12.47 -12.90 -20.19
C TYR A 51 -13.93 -12.50 -19.95
N GLN A 52 -14.87 -13.45 -19.96
CA GLN A 52 -16.27 -13.15 -19.63
C GLN A 52 -16.44 -12.73 -18.16
N SER A 53 -15.74 -13.39 -17.23
CA SER A 53 -15.73 -12.97 -15.82
C SER A 53 -15.31 -11.51 -15.64
N LEU A 54 -14.22 -11.09 -16.31
CA LEU A 54 -13.78 -9.69 -16.27
C LEU A 54 -14.85 -8.73 -16.80
N ARG A 55 -15.52 -9.11 -17.89
CA ARG A 55 -16.58 -8.32 -18.50
C ARG A 55 -17.79 -8.19 -17.57
N ASP A 56 -18.16 -9.26 -16.89
CA ASP A 56 -19.28 -9.30 -15.96
C ASP A 56 -19.03 -8.41 -14.75
N VAL A 57 -17.81 -8.42 -14.21
CA VAL A 57 -17.40 -7.52 -13.10
C VAL A 57 -17.57 -6.06 -13.52
N VAL A 58 -17.06 -5.66 -14.68
CA VAL A 58 -17.22 -4.29 -15.20
C VAL A 58 -18.68 -3.96 -15.47
N HIS A 59 -19.46 -4.91 -15.98
CA HIS A 59 -20.87 -4.70 -16.25
C HIS A 59 -21.67 -4.48 -14.95
N GLN A 60 -21.48 -5.32 -13.94
CA GLN A 60 -22.11 -5.17 -12.63
C GLN A 60 -21.74 -3.84 -11.97
N TYR A 61 -20.48 -3.44 -12.10
CA TYR A 61 -20.02 -2.14 -11.64
C TYR A 61 -20.77 -1.00 -12.34
N SER A 62 -20.86 -1.04 -13.67
CA SER A 62 -21.59 -0.03 -14.46
C SER A 62 -23.10 0.05 -14.15
N GLN A 63 -23.71 -1.03 -13.66
CA GLN A 63 -25.13 -1.05 -13.27
C GLN A 63 -25.39 -0.44 -11.89
N THR A 64 -24.37 -0.41 -11.03
CA THR A 64 -24.48 0.05 -9.64
C THR A 64 -23.89 1.44 -9.43
N HIS A 65 -23.06 1.89 -10.36
CA HIS A 65 -22.39 3.19 -10.35
C HIS A 65 -22.89 4.03 -11.54
N ASP A 66 -24.08 4.63 -11.39
CA ASP A 66 -24.61 5.62 -12.34
C ASP A 66 -23.85 6.95 -12.17
N GLY A 67 -22.78 7.13 -12.94
CA GLY A 67 -21.94 8.32 -12.87
C GLY A 67 -21.13 8.54 -14.15
N ASN A 68 -21.78 9.04 -15.20
CA ASN A 68 -21.23 9.72 -16.38
C ASN A 68 -19.70 9.58 -16.58
N ILE A 69 -19.25 8.55 -17.31
CA ILE A 69 -17.87 8.46 -17.77
C ILE A 69 -17.66 9.51 -18.85
N GLN A 70 -17.32 10.72 -18.42
CA GLN A 70 -16.65 11.70 -19.27
C GLN A 70 -15.17 11.65 -18.95
N LEU A 71 -14.41 11.13 -19.92
CA LEU A 71 -12.96 11.30 -20.01
C LEU A 71 -12.66 12.79 -19.86
N SER A 72 -12.11 13.18 -18.71
CA SER A 72 -11.64 14.54 -18.50
C SER A 72 -10.12 14.55 -18.58
N ASP A 73 -9.60 15.32 -19.55
CA ASP A 73 -8.20 15.49 -19.90
C ASP A 73 -7.39 16.26 -18.84
N ASN A 74 -7.48 15.90 -17.56
CA ASN A 74 -6.72 16.57 -16.52
C ASN A 74 -5.69 15.64 -15.86
N LYS A 75 -4.44 15.84 -16.25
CA LYS A 75 -3.23 15.28 -15.64
C LYS A 75 -3.07 15.80 -14.21
N ASN A 76 -3.78 15.22 -13.23
CA ASN A 76 -3.32 15.16 -11.84
C ASN A 76 -4.05 14.09 -11.00
N ALA A 77 -4.23 12.90 -11.55
CA ALA A 77 -4.95 11.77 -10.94
C ALA A 77 -4.24 11.07 -9.75
N LYS A 78 -3.25 11.69 -9.08
CA LYS A 78 -2.58 11.08 -7.92
C LYS A 78 -3.28 11.32 -6.58
N TYR A 79 -4.31 12.18 -6.53
CA TYR A 79 -4.98 12.56 -5.27
C TYR A 79 -6.51 12.60 -5.36
N ALA A 80 -7.11 12.11 -6.45
CA ALA A 80 -8.57 12.13 -6.64
C ALA A 80 -9.32 11.15 -5.72
N ASP A 81 -8.61 10.19 -5.11
CA ASP A 81 -9.15 9.21 -4.15
C ASP A 81 -9.08 9.69 -2.69
N LEU A 82 -8.64 10.93 -2.44
CA LEU A 82 -8.88 11.54 -1.14
C LEU A 82 -10.38 11.82 -1.09
N GLN A 83 -11.13 10.97 -0.39
CA GLN A 83 -12.55 11.13 -0.11
C GLN A 83 -12.78 12.52 0.51
N ILE A 84 -13.04 13.51 -0.33
CA ILE A 84 -13.43 14.85 0.11
C ILE A 84 -14.89 14.74 0.53
N TYR A 85 -15.11 14.28 1.75
CA TYR A 85 -16.42 14.31 2.36
C TYR A 85 -16.88 15.77 2.45
N PRO A 86 -18.16 16.07 2.19
CA PRO A 86 -18.68 17.40 2.46
C PRO A 86 -18.40 17.76 3.92
N ALA A 87 -18.21 19.06 4.23
CA ALA A 87 -17.89 19.49 5.60
C ALA A 87 -18.94 19.03 6.65
N GLU A 88 -20.16 18.74 6.20
CA GLU A 88 -21.25 18.17 6.98
C GLU A 88 -21.14 16.65 7.22
N GLU A 89 -20.16 15.96 6.66
CA GLU A 89 -19.87 14.54 6.90
C GLU A 89 -18.44 14.34 7.43
N ASP A 90 -17.60 15.38 7.40
CA ASP A 90 -16.25 15.34 7.95
C ASP A 90 -16.29 15.40 9.49
N ILE A 91 -16.14 14.24 10.11
CA ILE A 91 -16.08 14.06 11.57
C ILE A 91 -14.99 14.96 12.20
N TYR A 92 -13.88 15.20 11.51
CA TYR A 92 -12.82 16.08 12.01
C TYR A 92 -13.27 17.55 12.09
N GLN A 93 -14.14 17.99 11.18
CA GLN A 93 -14.73 19.34 11.21
C GLN A 93 -15.92 19.43 12.17
N GLN A 94 -16.66 18.33 12.34
CA GLN A 94 -17.84 18.29 13.19
C GLN A 94 -17.54 18.18 14.69
N PHE A 95 -16.46 17.49 15.05
CA PHE A 95 -16.15 17.17 16.44
C PHE A 95 -14.91 17.90 16.96
N THR A 96 -14.94 18.31 18.22
CA THR A 96 -13.79 18.91 18.90
C THR A 96 -12.74 17.85 19.24
N LYS A 97 -11.48 18.07 18.83
CA LYS A 97 -10.35 17.20 19.20
C LYS A 97 -10.07 17.31 20.70
N GLU A 98 -9.96 16.16 21.36
CA GLU A 98 -9.65 16.08 22.78
C GLU A 98 -8.13 15.89 22.98
N ALA A 99 -7.53 16.67 23.86
CA ALA A 99 -6.17 16.48 24.36
C ALA A 99 -6.21 16.38 25.89
N ASP A 100 -5.27 15.64 26.48
CA ASP A 100 -5.12 15.47 27.94
C ASP A 100 -6.35 14.88 28.67
N LEU A 101 -7.01 13.91 28.03
CA LEU A 101 -8.04 13.09 28.68
C LEU A 101 -7.39 12.20 29.73
N ASN A 102 -7.79 12.39 30.98
CA ASN A 102 -7.44 11.45 32.04
C ASN A 102 -8.57 10.41 32.15
N PRO A 103 -8.32 9.12 31.87
CA PRO A 103 -9.34 8.07 31.95
C PRO A 103 -9.92 7.91 33.37
N GLU A 104 -9.20 8.34 34.40
CA GLU A 104 -9.64 8.33 35.80
C GLU A 104 -10.51 9.55 36.17
N ASN A 105 -10.67 10.53 35.29
CA ASN A 105 -11.44 11.75 35.58
C ASN A 105 -12.41 12.14 34.44
N ILE A 106 -13.63 11.60 34.54
CA ILE A 106 -14.75 11.81 33.61
C ILE A 106 -15.46 13.17 33.78
N SER A 107 -14.99 14.06 34.67
CA SER A 107 -15.70 15.30 35.00
C SER A 107 -15.41 16.46 34.05
N LYS A 108 -14.43 16.34 33.15
CA LYS A 108 -14.07 17.39 32.20
C LYS A 108 -14.96 17.35 30.96
N ASN A 109 -15.48 18.50 30.54
CA ASN A 109 -16.27 18.66 29.32
C ASN A 109 -15.40 19.14 28.15
N LYS A 110 -15.85 18.86 26.93
CA LYS A 110 -15.24 19.33 25.68
C LYS A 110 -15.15 20.86 25.64
N THR A 111 -13.97 21.38 25.31
CA THR A 111 -13.76 22.80 25.00
C THR A 111 -13.81 23.01 23.48
N PRO A 112 -14.37 24.13 22.98
CA PRO A 112 -14.36 24.46 21.56
C PRO A 112 -12.95 24.50 20.97
N TYR A 113 -12.83 24.21 19.68
CA TYR A 113 -11.58 24.29 18.93
C TYR A 113 -10.96 25.70 19.03
N GLU A 114 -9.77 25.80 19.62
CA GLU A 114 -8.93 26.98 19.48
C GLU A 114 -8.12 26.82 18.18
N THR A 115 -8.20 27.81 17.28
CA THR A 115 -7.27 27.94 16.15
C THR A 115 -5.89 28.31 16.72
N VAL A 116 -5.23 27.36 17.35
CA VAL A 116 -3.84 27.55 17.76
C VAL A 116 -3.01 27.44 16.49
N ASP A 117 -2.44 28.57 16.06
CA ASP A 117 -1.47 28.61 14.97
C ASP A 117 -0.21 27.89 15.46
N GLY A 118 -0.04 26.63 15.06
CA GLY A 118 1.10 25.82 15.42
C GLY A 118 0.83 24.31 15.39
N THR A 119 1.84 23.55 14.98
CA THR A 119 1.81 22.09 15.07
C THR A 119 1.93 21.67 16.54
N ASN A 120 1.14 20.68 16.99
CA ASN A 120 1.31 20.03 18.30
C ASN A 120 2.52 19.07 18.33
N LYS A 121 3.60 19.47 17.68
CA LYS A 121 4.88 18.75 17.63
C LYS A 121 5.94 19.75 18.07
N LYS A 122 6.84 19.31 18.94
CA LYS A 122 8.06 20.06 19.23
C LYS A 122 8.88 20.18 17.95
N ASP A 123 9.50 21.33 17.75
CA ASP A 123 10.37 21.55 16.60
C ASP A 123 11.60 20.65 16.69
N PHE A 124 12.22 20.35 15.54
CA PHE A 124 13.44 19.53 15.47
C PHE A 124 14.55 20.07 16.38
N GLN A 125 14.61 21.40 16.57
CA GLN A 125 15.54 22.06 17.50
C GLN A 125 15.35 21.64 18.96
N ASP A 126 14.12 21.30 19.35
CA ASP A 126 13.74 20.96 20.73
C ASP A 126 13.74 19.45 20.99
N THR A 127 13.81 18.60 19.96
CA THR A 127 13.79 17.13 20.10
C THR A 127 14.72 16.50 19.07
N MET A 128 16.03 16.62 19.34
CA MET A 128 17.09 16.05 18.50
C MET A 128 17.21 14.53 18.65
N THR A 129 16.66 13.96 19.72
CA THR A 129 16.81 12.53 20.03
C THR A 129 15.44 11.88 20.09
N GLY A 130 15.27 10.76 19.37
CA GLY A 130 14.07 9.92 19.42
C GLY A 130 13.87 9.19 20.75
N SER A 131 14.51 9.66 21.83
CA SER A 131 14.50 9.08 23.17
C SER A 131 13.13 9.12 23.85
N ASP A 132 12.23 9.97 23.35
CA ASP A 132 10.83 10.07 23.79
C ASP A 132 9.92 9.07 23.06
N LEU A 133 10.47 8.25 22.16
CA LEU A 133 9.74 7.18 21.49
C LEU A 133 9.95 5.89 22.27
N ASP A 134 8.88 5.43 22.94
CA ASP A 134 8.84 4.12 23.60
C ASP A 134 8.84 3.00 22.54
N VAL A 135 10.01 2.68 21.97
CA VAL A 135 10.16 1.62 20.96
C VAL A 135 10.24 0.27 21.69
N PRO A 136 9.24 -0.61 21.56
CA PRO A 136 9.25 -1.90 22.26
C PRO A 136 10.42 -2.74 21.75
N GLY A 137 11.28 -3.19 22.66
CA GLY A 137 12.47 -4.00 22.34
C GLY A 137 13.77 -3.22 22.24
N SER A 138 13.76 -1.88 22.27
CA SER A 138 14.98 -1.08 22.14
C SER A 138 16.04 -1.41 23.20
N GLU A 139 15.63 -1.65 24.45
CA GLU A 139 16.54 -2.05 25.54
C GLU A 139 17.19 -3.44 25.32
N LEU A 140 16.56 -4.31 24.52
CA LEU A 140 17.12 -5.63 24.18
C LEU A 140 18.11 -5.53 23.01
N ASP A 141 17.87 -4.59 22.10
CA ASP A 141 18.70 -4.35 20.91
C ASP A 141 20.03 -3.65 21.28
N ASP A 142 20.07 -2.86 22.37
CA ASP A 142 21.29 -2.21 22.89
C ASP A 142 22.48 -3.19 23.08
N GLN A 143 22.19 -4.42 23.53
CA GLN A 143 23.23 -5.44 23.73
C GLN A 143 23.73 -5.99 22.39
N GLN A 144 22.85 -6.09 21.38
CA GLN A 144 23.18 -6.57 20.04
C GLN A 144 23.92 -5.51 19.22
N GLU A 145 23.57 -4.22 19.40
CA GLU A 145 24.29 -3.08 18.83
C GLU A 145 25.74 -3.02 19.36
N SER A 146 25.91 -3.17 20.68
CA SER A 146 27.23 -3.14 21.34
C SER A 146 28.20 -4.23 20.84
N ILE A 147 27.67 -5.40 20.49
CA ILE A 147 28.47 -6.51 19.92
C ILE A 147 28.57 -6.44 18.39
N GLY A 148 27.96 -5.44 17.75
CA GLY A 148 27.97 -5.27 16.29
C GLY A 148 27.18 -6.35 15.55
N SER A 149 26.18 -6.98 16.18
CA SER A 149 25.37 -8.02 15.54
C SER A 149 24.40 -7.48 14.49
N GLU A 150 24.08 -6.18 14.54
CA GLU A 150 23.31 -5.49 13.51
C GLU A 150 24.19 -4.86 12.44
N ASP A 151 25.52 -4.91 12.57
CA ASP A 151 26.41 -4.35 11.57
C ASP A 151 26.37 -5.22 10.30
N GLU A 152 25.91 -4.62 9.20
CA GLU A 152 25.78 -5.30 7.92
C GLU A 152 27.12 -5.82 7.37
N GLU A 153 28.25 -5.27 7.84
CA GLU A 153 29.60 -5.72 7.52
C GLU A 153 29.95 -7.07 8.18
N ASN A 154 29.39 -7.37 9.35
CA ASN A 154 29.67 -8.62 10.09
C ASN A 154 28.73 -9.78 9.70
N ASN A 155 27.98 -9.62 8.60
CA ASN A 155 27.19 -10.69 8.03
C ASN A 155 28.08 -11.72 7.33
N TYR A 156 27.70 -13.00 7.43
CA TYR A 156 28.39 -14.10 6.74
C TYR A 156 28.55 -13.90 5.23
N TYR A 157 27.66 -13.10 4.61
CA TYR A 157 27.70 -12.78 3.18
C TYR A 157 28.63 -11.58 2.85
N SER A 158 28.99 -10.76 3.85
CA SER A 158 29.89 -9.60 3.72
C SER A 158 31.36 -9.97 3.94
N LEU A 159 31.66 -10.97 4.78
CA LEU A 159 33.01 -11.44 5.10
C LEU A 159 33.72 -12.22 3.97
N GLY A 160 33.20 -12.15 2.74
CA GLY A 160 33.72 -12.87 1.57
C GLY A 160 33.06 -14.23 1.41
N GLY A 161 32.27 -14.39 0.34
CA GLY A 161 31.71 -15.69 -0.05
C GLY A 161 32.77 -16.70 -0.47
N ASP A 162 32.34 -17.91 -0.88
CA ASP A 162 33.14 -19.11 -1.22
C ASP A 162 34.38 -18.94 -2.14
N ASN A 163 34.64 -17.75 -2.68
CA ASN A 163 35.73 -17.47 -3.61
C ASN A 163 36.60 -16.26 -3.19
N HIS A 164 36.67 -15.94 -1.90
CA HIS A 164 37.51 -14.87 -1.34
C HIS A 164 38.71 -15.49 -0.58
N ASN A 165 39.86 -15.65 -1.26
CA ASN A 165 41.10 -16.23 -0.69
C ASN A 165 42.17 -15.15 -0.39
N ASP A 166 41.79 -13.87 -0.38
CA ASP A 166 42.69 -12.72 -0.22
C ASP A 166 42.50 -12.00 1.13
N LEU A 167 41.79 -12.62 2.07
CA LEU A 167 41.62 -12.11 3.43
C LEU A 167 42.97 -12.07 4.15
N ASP A 168 43.21 -11.01 4.91
CA ASP A 168 44.46 -10.84 5.65
C ASP A 168 44.65 -11.89 6.76
N GLU A 169 43.56 -12.53 7.20
CA GLU A 169 43.56 -13.64 8.16
C GLU A 169 44.15 -14.94 7.59
N ASP A 170 44.11 -15.14 6.27
CA ASP A 170 44.67 -16.31 5.59
C ASP A 170 46.20 -16.21 5.37
N LYS A 171 46.78 -15.03 5.59
CA LYS A 171 48.22 -14.77 5.44
C LYS A 171 48.95 -15.02 6.77
N ALA A 172 49.01 -16.28 7.17
CA ALA A 172 49.84 -16.76 8.29
C ALA A 172 51.20 -17.32 7.83
#